data_AF-A0A819NDL4-F1
#
_entry.id   AF-A0A819NDL4-F1
#
_cell.length_a   1.000
_cell.length_b   1.000
_cell.length_c   1.000
_cell.angle_alpha   90.00
_cell.angle_beta   90.00
_cell.angle_gamma   90.00
#
_symmetry.space_group_name_H-M   'P 1'
#
loop_
_entity.id
_entity.type
_entity.pdbx_description
1 polymer ?
#
loop_
_entity_poly.entity_id
_entity_poly.type
_entity_poly.pdbx_seq_one_letter_code
_entity_poly.pdbx_strand_id
1 'polypeptide(L)'
;REKIRSPNDSSLASMYSSMASIYSSMNMKTNAVKFYEKSLAIQEASSSPNYSSLYVIHYNTARNYEDLGNYDAAIQHAERSLVHARSAFGSDDEKVQTVQNYVGMLRRKI
;
A
#
# COMPACT_ATOMS: atom_id res chain seq x y z
N ARG A 1 14.76 -15.63 -19.40
CA ARG A 1 14.68 -14.26 -19.94
C ARG A 1 14.66 -13.31 -18.75
N GLU A 2 15.80 -12.77 -18.35
CA GLU A 2 15.87 -11.70 -17.35
C GLU A 2 15.29 -10.44 -17.98
N LYS A 3 14.12 -9.98 -17.50
CA LYS A 3 13.66 -8.62 -17.78
C LYS A 3 14.61 -7.70 -17.01
N ILE A 4 15.59 -7.17 -17.73
CA ILE A 4 16.48 -6.12 -17.23
C ILE A 4 15.59 -4.97 -16.75
N ARG A 5 15.69 -4.69 -15.45
CA ARG A 5 14.95 -3.66 -14.73
C ARG A 5 15.27 -2.30 -15.34
N SER A 6 14.28 -1.59 -15.86
CA SER A 6 14.48 -0.18 -16.19
C SER A 6 14.36 0.63 -14.89
N PRO A 7 15.37 1.44 -14.50
CA PRO A 7 15.27 2.38 -13.38
C PRO A 7 14.03 3.28 -13.44
N ASN A 8 13.51 3.48 -14.66
CA ASN A 8 12.28 4.19 -14.94
C ASN A 8 11.05 3.59 -14.25
N ASP A 9 10.97 2.27 -14.09
CA ASP A 9 9.78 1.61 -13.52
C ASP A 9 9.68 1.89 -12.01
N SER A 10 10.76 1.72 -11.26
CA SER A 10 10.78 2.04 -9.82
C SER A 10 10.60 3.54 -9.53
N SER A 11 11.16 4.40 -10.38
CA SER A 11 10.93 5.85 -10.30
C SER A 11 9.47 6.19 -10.58
N LEU A 12 8.87 5.60 -11.62
CA LEU A 12 7.47 5.80 -11.99
C LEU A 12 6.50 5.32 -10.90
N ALA A 13 6.77 4.16 -10.29
CA ALA A 13 6.00 3.67 -9.14
C ALA A 13 6.06 4.67 -7.97
N SER A 14 7.24 5.21 -7.68
CA SER A 14 7.42 6.20 -6.61
C SER A 14 6.69 7.49 -6.91
N MET A 15 6.74 7.98 -8.16
CA MET A 15 5.97 9.15 -8.60
C MET A 15 4.46 8.94 -8.43
N TYR A 16 3.92 7.79 -8.84
CA TYR A 16 2.50 7.49 -8.64
C TYR A 16 2.11 7.42 -7.16
N SER A 17 2.93 6.81 -6.31
CA SER A 17 2.70 6.80 -4.85
C SER A 17 2.70 8.21 -4.26
N SER A 18 3.62 9.09 -4.71
CA SER A 18 3.66 10.49 -4.27
C SER A 18 2.43 11.28 -4.72
N MET A 19 2.01 11.12 -5.99
CA MET A 19 0.78 11.73 -6.49
C MET A 19 -0.45 11.26 -5.70
N ALA A 20 -0.53 9.96 -5.41
CA ALA A 20 -1.60 9.40 -4.60
C ALA A 20 -1.64 10.00 -3.19
N SER A 21 -0.48 10.19 -2.55
CA SER A 21 -0.38 10.83 -1.25
C SER A 21 -0.88 12.28 -1.28
N ILE A 22 -0.55 13.03 -2.35
CA ILE A 22 -1.03 14.40 -2.54
C ILE A 22 -2.56 14.42 -2.67
N TYR A 23 -3.14 13.57 -3.54
CA TYR A 23 -4.59 13.45 -3.66
C TYR A 23 -5.27 13.04 -2.34
N SER A 24 -4.66 12.13 -1.58
CA SER A 24 -5.15 11.73 -0.26
C SER A 24 -5.20 12.92 0.71
N SER A 25 -4.16 13.75 0.74
CA SER A 25 -4.11 14.96 1.57
C SER A 25 -5.11 16.04 1.14
N MET A 26 -5.48 16.07 -0.15
CA MET A 26 -6.53 16.94 -0.69
C MET A 26 -7.95 16.37 -0.49
N ASN A 27 -8.07 15.30 0.29
CA ASN A 27 -9.31 14.56 0.51
C ASN A 27 -9.94 13.95 -0.77
N MET A 28 -9.17 13.83 -1.86
CA MET A 28 -9.60 13.22 -3.12
C MET A 28 -9.31 11.72 -3.12
N LYS A 29 -9.98 10.98 -2.22
CA LYS A 29 -9.68 9.57 -1.90
C LYS A 29 -9.75 8.63 -3.10
N THR A 30 -10.75 8.77 -3.97
CA THR A 30 -10.88 7.95 -5.18
C THR A 30 -9.69 8.12 -6.13
N ASN A 31 -9.19 9.35 -6.28
CA ASN A 31 -8.00 9.61 -7.08
C ASN A 31 -6.76 9.03 -6.41
N ALA A 32 -6.63 9.18 -5.10
CA ALA A 32 -5.53 8.59 -4.35
C ALA A 32 -5.43 7.08 -4.56
N VAL A 33 -6.54 6.34 -4.40
CA VAL A 33 -6.63 4.90 -4.66
C VAL A 33 -6.16 4.58 -6.08
N LYS A 34 -6.70 5.25 -7.10
CA LYS A 34 -6.33 5.02 -8.51
C LYS A 34 -4.83 5.17 -8.76
N PHE A 35 -4.17 6.13 -8.12
CA PHE A 35 -2.73 6.33 -8.27
C PHE A 35 -1.91 5.34 -7.44
N TYR A 36 -2.36 4.95 -6.26
CA TYR A 36 -1.72 3.85 -5.51
C TYR A 36 -1.81 2.53 -6.27
N GLU A 37 -2.95 2.19 -6.88
CA GLU A 37 -3.10 0.98 -7.71
C GLU A 37 -2.12 0.96 -8.90
N LYS A 38 -1.89 2.10 -9.55
CA LYS A 38 -0.86 2.22 -10.59
C LYS A 38 0.55 1.96 -10.05
N SER A 39 0.84 2.45 -8.84
CA SER A 39 2.11 2.19 -8.17
C SER A 39 2.28 0.70 -7.82
N LEU A 40 1.23 0.07 -7.28
CA LEU A 40 1.18 -1.36 -6.97
C LEU A 40 1.41 -2.21 -8.21
N ALA A 41 0.72 -1.92 -9.32
CA ALA A 41 0.86 -2.69 -10.55
C ALA A 41 2.31 -2.75 -11.05
N ILE A 42 3.08 -1.66 -10.88
CA ILE A 42 4.50 -1.63 -11.24
C ILE A 42 5.35 -2.40 -10.22
N GLN A 43 5.12 -2.19 -8.92
CA GLN A 43 5.90 -2.84 -7.87
C GLN A 43 5.67 -4.35 -7.78
N GLU A 44 4.44 -4.82 -8.02
CA GLU A 44 4.08 -6.25 -8.05
C GLU A 44 4.57 -6.95 -9.32
N ALA A 45 4.72 -6.22 -10.44
CA ALA A 45 5.34 -6.74 -11.65
C ALA A 45 6.87 -6.87 -11.55
N SER A 46 7.48 -6.30 -10.51
CA SER A 46 8.92 -6.39 -10.26
C SER A 46 9.33 -7.79 -9.81
N SER A 47 10.38 -8.35 -10.42
CA SER A 47 11.00 -9.60 -9.97
C SER A 47 11.72 -9.47 -8.62
N SER A 48 11.89 -8.25 -8.13
CA SER A 48 12.46 -7.95 -6.82
C SER A 48 11.51 -6.99 -6.08
N PRO A 49 10.54 -7.51 -5.32
CA PRO A 49 9.58 -6.68 -4.61
C PRO A 49 10.28 -5.87 -3.52
N ASN A 50 10.03 -4.56 -3.50
CA ASN A 50 10.42 -3.70 -2.39
C ASN A 50 9.34 -3.78 -1.31
N TYR A 51 9.53 -4.67 -0.32
CA TYR A 51 8.55 -4.91 0.73
C TYR A 51 8.22 -3.66 1.55
N SER A 52 9.20 -2.78 1.81
CA SER A 52 8.95 -1.53 2.54
C SER A 52 8.05 -0.58 1.73
N SER A 53 8.24 -0.50 0.42
CA SER A 53 7.38 0.33 -0.45
C SER A 53 5.98 -0.27 -0.57
N LEU A 54 5.87 -1.58 -0.78
CA LEU A 54 4.59 -2.28 -0.86
C LEU A 54 3.79 -2.15 0.45
N TYR A 55 4.46 -2.25 1.61
CA TYR A 55 3.87 -1.97 2.93
C TYR A 55 3.19 -0.60 2.95
N VAL A 56 3.91 0.46 2.61
CA VAL A 56 3.41 1.85 2.66
C VAL A 56 2.26 2.05 1.68
N ILE A 57 2.40 1.56 0.44
CA ILE A 57 1.38 1.75 -0.60
C ILE A 57 0.08 1.04 -0.20
N HIS A 58 0.16 -0.22 0.24
CA HIS A 58 -1.03 -0.95 0.70
C HIS A 58 -1.65 -0.31 1.94
N TYR A 59 -0.84 0.14 2.91
CA TYR A 59 -1.34 0.81 4.12
C TYR A 59 -2.14 2.07 3.77
N ASN A 60 -1.60 2.92 2.91
CA ASN A 60 -2.26 4.15 2.50
C ASN A 60 -3.49 3.88 1.64
N THR A 61 -3.45 2.85 0.78
CA THR A 61 -4.63 2.45 0.00
C THR A 61 -5.76 2.00 0.93
N ALA A 62 -5.45 1.21 1.96
CA ALA A 62 -6.43 0.80 2.98
C ALA A 62 -7.05 2.00 3.70
N ARG A 63 -6.23 2.98 4.11
CA ARG A 63 -6.71 4.23 4.73
C ARG A 63 -7.66 5.01 3.82
N ASN A 64 -7.37 5.08 2.52
CA ASN A 64 -8.25 5.77 1.57
C ASN A 64 -9.56 5.01 1.34
N TYR A 65 -9.55 3.67 1.33
CA TYR A 65 -10.78 2.88 1.28
C TYR A 65 -11.60 2.98 2.56
N GLU A 66 -10.96 3.03 3.73
CA GLU A 66 -11.62 3.30 5.01
C GLU A 66 -12.35 4.65 4.98
N ASP A 67 -11.68 5.71 4.51
CA ASP A 67 -12.27 7.05 4.38
C ASP A 67 -13.44 7.08 3.38
N LEU A 68 -13.44 6.17 2.40
CA LEU A 68 -14.54 5.98 1.45
C LEU A 68 -15.67 5.07 2.00
N GLY A 69 -15.53 4.54 3.21
CA GLY A 69 -16.48 3.60 3.81
C GLY A 69 -16.46 2.19 3.21
N ASN A 70 -15.50 1.88 2.33
CA ASN A 70 -15.33 0.55 1.77
C ASN A 70 -14.42 -0.30 2.67
N TYR A 71 -14.99 -0.82 3.75
CA TYR A 71 -14.24 -1.55 4.77
C TYR A 71 -13.70 -2.89 4.27
N ASP A 72 -14.39 -3.58 3.37
CA ASP A 72 -13.91 -4.84 2.80
C ASP A 72 -12.61 -4.65 2.01
N ALA A 73 -12.56 -3.62 1.14
CA ALA A 73 -11.35 -3.29 0.41
C ALA A 73 -10.25 -2.78 1.36
N ALA A 74 -10.61 -1.98 2.38
CA ALA A 74 -9.66 -1.51 3.37
C ALA A 74 -8.98 -2.68 4.11
N ILE A 75 -9.75 -3.68 4.55
CA ILE A 75 -9.22 -4.87 5.24
C ILE A 75 -8.27 -5.63 4.31
N GLN A 76 -8.65 -5.89 3.06
CA GLN A 76 -7.80 -6.60 2.10
C GLN A 76 -6.44 -5.91 1.91
N HIS A 77 -6.43 -4.59 1.74
CA HIS A 77 -5.18 -3.84 1.61
C HIS A 77 -4.39 -3.79 2.93
N ALA A 78 -5.05 -3.66 4.08
CA ALA A 78 -4.37 -3.65 5.37
C ALA A 78 -3.70 -5.02 5.68
N GLU A 79 -4.34 -6.13 5.30
CA GLU A 79 -3.75 -7.47 5.43
C GLU A 79 -2.53 -7.66 4.52
N ARG A 80 -2.59 -7.20 3.26
CA ARG A 80 -1.41 -7.21 2.39
C ARG A 80 -0.29 -6.32 2.92
N SER A 81 -0.63 -5.14 3.43
CA SER A 81 0.33 -4.25 4.11
C SER A 81 1.02 -4.96 5.27
N LEU A 82 0.26 -5.72 6.08
CA LEU A 82 0.79 -6.50 7.19
C LEU A 82 1.78 -7.57 6.73
N VAL A 83 1.46 -8.30 5.66
CA VAL A 83 2.38 -9.29 5.07
C VAL A 83 3.69 -8.62 4.65
N HIS A 84 3.63 -7.49 3.95
CA HIS A 84 4.82 -6.78 3.52
C HIS A 84 5.61 -6.14 4.68
N ALA A 85 4.93 -5.63 5.72
CA ALA A 85 5.57 -5.09 6.91
C ALA A 85 6.40 -6.17 7.62
N ARG A 86 5.86 -7.39 7.77
CA ARG A 86 6.60 -8.53 8.36
C ARG A 86 7.83 -8.88 7.55
N SER A 87 7.71 -8.92 6.22
CA SER A 87 8.86 -9.19 5.34
C SER A 87 9.91 -8.09 5.35
N ALA A 88 9.52 -6.82 5.56
CA ALA A 88 10.42 -5.68 5.55
C ALA A 88 11.14 -5.44 6.88
N PHE A 89 10.46 -5.67 8.01
CA PHE A 89 10.92 -5.22 9.33
C PHE A 89 11.02 -6.34 10.38
N GLY A 90 10.45 -7.51 10.11
CA GLY A 90 10.34 -8.61 11.09
C GLY A 90 9.05 -8.52 11.93
N SER A 91 8.60 -9.67 12.43
CA SER A 91 7.28 -9.81 13.08
C SER A 91 7.11 -9.00 14.38
N ASP A 92 8.21 -8.70 15.07
CA ASP A 92 8.20 -7.99 16.36
C ASP A 92 8.36 -6.46 16.21
N ASP A 93 8.46 -5.94 14.98
CA ASP A 93 8.57 -4.50 14.74
C ASP A 93 7.26 -3.77 15.07
N GLU A 94 7.36 -2.58 15.64
CA GLU A 94 6.23 -1.73 16.02
C GLU A 94 5.31 -1.41 14.83
N LYS A 95 5.84 -1.29 13.61
CA LYS A 95 5.04 -1.08 12.40
C LYS A 95 4.15 -2.28 12.10
N VAL A 96 4.63 -3.50 12.34
CA VAL A 96 3.82 -4.72 12.18
C VAL A 96 2.66 -4.70 13.18
N GLN A 97 2.93 -4.38 14.45
CA GLN A 97 1.89 -4.27 15.48
C GLN A 97 0.87 -3.18 15.15
N THR A 98 1.33 -2.05 14.62
CA THR A 98 0.47 -0.95 14.16
C THR A 98 -0.52 -1.43 13.08
N VAL A 99 -0.04 -2.14 12.07
CA VAL A 99 -0.92 -2.65 11.00
C VAL A 99 -1.85 -3.76 11.53
N GLN A 100 -1.39 -4.62 12.44
CA GLN A 100 -2.25 -5.64 13.08
C GLN A 100 -3.42 -5.01 13.83
N ASN A 101 -3.14 -3.98 14.63
CA ASN A 101 -4.17 -3.23 15.33
C ASN A 101 -5.13 -2.56 14.35
N TYR A 102 -4.59 -2.00 13.26
CA TYR A 102 -5.40 -1.37 12.23
C TYR A 102 -6.36 -2.36 11.54
N VAL A 103 -5.89 -3.55 11.16
CA VAL A 103 -6.75 -4.63 10.63
C VAL A 103 -7.85 -4.98 11.63
N GLY A 104 -7.52 -5.12 12.91
CA GLY A 104 -8.48 -5.39 13.98
C GLY A 104 -9.53 -4.28 14.14
N MET A 105 -9.14 -3.01 13.97
CA MET A 105 -10.05 -1.87 13.99
C MET A 105 -11.03 -1.90 12.81
N LEU A 106 -10.53 -2.16 11.60
CA LEU A 106 -11.37 -2.21 10.40
C LEU A 106 -12.41 -3.34 10.49
N ARG A 107 -12.02 -4.52 10.97
CA ARG A 107 -12.93 -5.67 11.15
C ARG A 107 -14.07 -5.43 12.15
N ARG A 108 -13.97 -4.42 13.01
CA ARG A 108 -15.05 -4.02 13.93
C ARG A 108 -16.04 -3.02 13.32
N LYS A 109 -15.78 -2.52 12.11
CA LYS A 109 -16.62 -1.55 11.40
C LYS A 109 -17.56 -2.19 10.37
N ILE A 110 -17.44 -3.51 10.18
CA ILE A 110 -18.36 -4.35 9.40
C ILE A 110 -19.31 -5.09 10.34
#